data_AF-A0A455VUS7-F1
#
_entry.id   AF-A0A455VUS7-F1
#
_cell.length_a   1.000
_cell.length_b   1.000
_cell.length_c   1.000
_cell.angle_alpha   90.00
_cell.angle_beta   90.00
_cell.angle_gamma   90.00
#
_symmetry.space_group_name_H-M   'P 1'
#
loop_
_entity.id
_entity.type
_entity.pdbx_description
1 polymer ?
#
loop_
_entity_poly.entity_id
_entity_poly.type
_entity_poly.pdbx_seq_one_letter_code
_entity_poly.pdbx_strand_id
1 'polypeptide(L)'
;MRTWENLNTFFGYPPDIRKAIYTTNAIESLNSEIRKSIKKRKVFPTDDSVRKVIYLAIKDASKKWSMPIQNWRLAMSRFIIEFGDRLSDHL
;
A
#
# COMPACT_ATOMS: atom_id res chain seq x y z
N MET A 1 18.72 -7.26 -15.92
CA MET A 1 19.39 -6.93 -14.63
C MET A 1 19.15 -5.50 -14.13
N ARG A 2 18.21 -4.71 -14.68
CA ARG A 2 17.96 -3.31 -14.25
C ARG A 2 17.26 -3.14 -12.90
N THR A 3 16.65 -4.19 -12.36
CA THR A 3 15.85 -4.14 -11.12
C THR A 3 16.61 -4.58 -9.87
N TRP A 4 17.84 -5.09 -10.03
CA TRP A 4 18.61 -5.66 -8.92
C TRP A 4 19.04 -4.60 -7.90
N GLU A 5 19.48 -3.42 -8.36
CA GLU A 5 19.88 -2.33 -7.46
C GLU A 5 18.75 -1.91 -6.51
N ASN A 6 17.51 -1.87 -7.01
CA ASN A 6 16.32 -1.53 -6.20
C ASN A 6 15.96 -2.64 -5.20
N LEU A 7 16.19 -3.91 -5.56
CA LEU A 7 15.94 -5.05 -4.66
C LEU A 7 16.96 -5.11 -3.52
N ASN A 8 18.21 -4.70 -3.76
CA ASN A 8 19.24 -4.71 -2.73
C ASN A 8 18.86 -3.86 -1.51
N THR A 9 18.26 -2.69 -1.75
CA THR A 9 17.76 -1.81 -0.70
C THR A 9 16.69 -2.48 0.15
N PHE A 10 15.82 -3.29 -0.45
CA PHE A 10 14.79 -4.02 0.29
C PHE A 10 15.40 -5.05 1.25
N PHE A 11 16.45 -5.76 0.83
CA PHE A 11 17.12 -6.75 1.68
C PHE A 11 17.95 -6.14 2.81
N GLY A 12 18.32 -4.85 2.71
CA GLY A 12 18.94 -4.09 3.80
C GLY A 12 18.01 -3.86 4.99
N TYR A 13 16.70 -3.97 4.82
CA TYR A 13 15.76 -3.79 5.92
C TYR A 13 15.68 -5.02 6.84
N PRO A 14 15.54 -4.80 8.16
CA PRO A 14 15.22 -5.83 9.14
C PRO A 14 13.98 -6.67 8.74
N PRO A 15 13.89 -7.94 9.16
CA PRO A 15 12.78 -8.84 8.82
C PRO A 15 11.39 -8.25 9.10
N ASP A 16 11.23 -7.50 10.20
CA ASP A 16 9.94 -6.92 10.60
C ASP A 16 9.48 -5.82 9.64
N ILE A 17 10.41 -4.99 9.17
CA ILE A 17 10.14 -3.94 8.17
C ILE A 17 9.86 -4.58 6.81
N ARG A 18 10.67 -5.56 6.40
CA ARG A 18 10.42 -6.32 5.16
C ARG A 18 9.03 -6.91 5.17
N LYS A 19 8.64 -7.55 6.27
CA LYS A 19 7.32 -8.17 6.44
C LYS A 19 6.17 -7.19 6.29
N ALA A 20 6.30 -5.97 6.79
CA ALA A 20 5.30 -4.93 6.55
C ALA A 20 5.23 -4.51 5.07
N ILE A 21 6.37 -4.38 4.39
CA ILE A 21 6.47 -3.92 3.00
C ILE A 21 5.97 -4.97 2.00
N TYR A 22 6.37 -6.24 2.15
CA TYR A 22 6.05 -7.27 1.14
C TYR A 22 4.63 -7.82 1.26
N THR A 23 3.79 -7.34 2.18
CA THR A 23 2.40 -7.79 2.25
C THR A 23 1.65 -7.42 0.95
N THR A 24 1.62 -8.34 -0.02
CA THR A 24 0.99 -8.08 -1.32
C THR A 24 -0.54 -8.00 -1.19
N ASN A 25 -1.10 -8.59 -0.14
CA ASN A 25 -2.54 -8.63 0.15
C ASN A 25 -3.21 -7.25 0.07
N ALA A 26 -2.56 -6.18 0.55
CA ALA A 26 -3.16 -4.84 0.52
C ALA A 26 -3.31 -4.29 -0.90
N ILE A 27 -2.25 -4.40 -1.70
CA ILE A 27 -2.20 -3.93 -3.10
C ILE A 27 -3.10 -4.80 -3.97
N GLU A 28 -3.04 -6.13 -3.79
CA GLU A 28 -3.88 -7.08 -4.54
C GLU A 28 -5.37 -6.90 -4.23
N SER A 29 -5.72 -6.71 -2.95
CA SER A 29 -7.10 -6.44 -2.53
C SER A 29 -7.64 -5.16 -3.16
N LEU A 30 -6.85 -4.08 -3.14
CA LEU A 30 -7.23 -2.81 -3.77
C LEU A 30 -7.40 -2.96 -5.29
N ASN A 31 -6.44 -3.60 -5.95
CA ASN A 31 -6.50 -3.86 -7.39
C ASN A 31 -7.74 -4.69 -7.77
N SER A 32 -8.13 -5.65 -6.93
CA SER A 32 -9.34 -6.44 -7.13
C SER A 32 -10.61 -5.58 -7.08
N GLU A 33 -10.73 -4.68 -6.10
CA GLU A 33 -11.88 -3.76 -5.98
C GLU A 33 -11.94 -2.74 -7.13
N ILE A 34 -10.80 -2.22 -7.57
CA ILE A 34 -10.71 -1.33 -8.74
C ILE A 34 -11.15 -2.07 -10.00
N ARG A 35 -10.63 -3.28 -10.25
CA ARG A 35 -11.03 -4.10 -11.41
C ARG A 35 -12.52 -4.42 -11.39
N LYS A 36 -13.08 -4.74 -10.22
CA LYS A 36 -14.52 -5.01 -10.04
C LYS A 36 -15.37 -3.78 -10.39
N SER A 37 -14.93 -2.59 -9.99
CA SER A 37 -15.62 -1.32 -10.27
C SER A 37 -15.57 -0.96 -11.75
N ILE A 38 -14.45 -1.20 -12.42
CA ILE A 38 -14.27 -0.97 -13.86
C ILE A 38 -15.01 -2.01 -14.70
N LYS A 39 -15.03 -3.28 -14.30
CA LYS A 39 -15.71 -4.36 -15.06
C LYS A 39 -17.20 -4.10 -15.30
N LYS A 40 -17.84 -3.32 -14.42
CA LYS A 40 -19.25 -2.89 -14.56
C LYS A 40 -19.47 -1.86 -15.67
N ARG A 41 -18.43 -1.15 -16.14
CA ARG A 41 -18.49 -0.11 -17.19
C ARG A 41 -17.36 -0.31 -18.20
N LYS A 42 -17.68 -0.82 -19.39
CA LYS A 42 -16.68 -1.12 -20.43
C LYS A 42 -16.17 0.10 -21.19
N VAL A 43 -16.93 1.19 -21.22
CA VAL A 43 -16.57 2.43 -21.93
C VAL A 43 -16.84 3.61 -21.01
N PHE A 44 -15.91 4.56 -21.01
CA PHE A 44 -16.02 5.80 -20.27
C PHE A 44 -16.04 6.97 -21.26
N PRO A 45 -16.95 7.94 -21.08
CA PRO A 45 -17.09 9.07 -22.00
C PRO A 45 -15.95 10.08 -21.90
N THR A 46 -15.31 10.21 -20.71
CA THR A 46 -14.20 11.13 -20.47
C THR A 46 -13.22 10.57 -19.44
N ASP A 47 -11.97 11.04 -19.44
CA ASP A 47 -10.97 10.68 -18.44
C ASP A 47 -11.41 11.01 -17.00
N ASP A 48 -12.10 12.14 -16.81
CA ASP A 48 -12.62 12.54 -15.49
C ASP A 48 -13.67 11.57 -14.98
N SER A 49 -14.48 10.98 -15.87
CA SER A 49 -15.45 9.96 -15.47
C SER A 49 -14.75 8.68 -14.97
N VAL A 50 -13.62 8.30 -15.57
CA VAL A 50 -12.77 7.18 -15.10
C VAL A 50 -12.18 7.50 -13.73
N ARG A 51 -11.58 8.69 -13.59
CA ARG A 51 -10.98 9.16 -12.32
C ARG A 51 -11.99 9.13 -11.19
N LYS A 52 -13.23 9.59 -11.43
CA LYS A 52 -14.30 9.58 -10.45
C LYS A 52 -14.69 8.16 -10.03
N VAL A 53 -14.76 7.21 -10.96
CA VAL A 53 -15.05 5.81 -10.62
C VAL A 53 -13.92 5.18 -9.82
N ILE A 54 -12.66 5.42 -10.17
CA ILE A 54 -11.51 4.94 -9.41
C ILE A 54 -11.52 5.54 -7.99
N TYR A 55 -11.74 6.85 -7.87
CA TYR A 55 -11.84 7.52 -6.57
C TYR A 55 -12.92 6.89 -5.68
N LEU A 56 -14.13 6.67 -6.22
CA LEU A 56 -15.22 6.04 -5.48
C LEU A 56 -14.89 4.60 -5.08
N ALA A 57 -14.24 3.83 -5.95
CA ALA A 57 -13.80 2.47 -5.63
C ALA A 57 -12.78 2.45 -4.49
N ILE A 58 -11.80 3.37 -4.49
CA ILE A 58 -10.82 3.51 -3.40
C ILE A 58 -11.53 3.93 -2.11
N LYS A 59 -12.44 4.91 -2.17
CA LYS A 59 -13.20 5.39 -1.01
C LYS A 59 -14.07 4.30 -0.38
N ASP A 60 -14.64 3.40 -1.19
CA ASP A 60 -15.43 2.28 -0.68
C ASP A 60 -14.52 1.16 -0.15
N ALA A 61 -13.38 0.90 -0.78
CA ALA A 61 -12.38 -0.04 -0.28
C ALA A 61 -11.80 0.40 1.08
N SER A 62 -11.51 1.70 1.24
CA SER A 62 -10.93 2.25 2.47
C SER A 62 -11.83 2.09 3.68
N LYS A 63 -13.16 2.05 3.51
CA LYS A 63 -14.12 1.76 4.60
C LYS A 63 -13.90 0.38 5.23
N LYS A 64 -13.30 -0.56 4.49
CA LYS A 64 -13.02 -1.93 4.97
C LYS A 64 -11.65 -2.04 5.63
N TRP A 65 -10.81 -1.00 5.58
CA TRP A 65 -9.48 -0.98 6.18
C TRP A 65 -9.54 -0.62 7.66
N SER A 66 -10.29 -1.40 8.44
CA SER A 66 -10.41 -1.22 9.89
C SER A 66 -9.37 -1.99 10.69
N MET A 67 -8.74 -3.01 10.08
CA MET A 67 -7.78 -3.88 10.76
C MET A 67 -6.36 -3.35 10.63
N PRO A 68 -5.59 -3.26 11.73
CA PRO A 68 -4.20 -2.84 11.67
C PRO A 68 -3.34 -3.87 10.94
N ILE A 69 -2.21 -3.43 10.38
CA ILE A 69 -1.23 -4.30 9.75
C ILE A 69 -0.72 -5.32 10.79
N GLN A 70 -0.64 -6.59 10.40
CA GLN A 70 -0.16 -7.64 11.28
C GLN A 70 1.29 -7.34 11.72
N ASN A 71 1.57 -7.46 13.02
CA ASN A 71 2.86 -7.14 13.63
C ASN A 71 3.33 -5.69 13.43
N TRP A 72 2.40 -4.75 13.15
CA TRP A 72 2.73 -3.34 12.95
C TRP A 72 3.54 -2.73 14.09
N ARG A 73 3.21 -3.07 15.34
CA ARG A 73 3.93 -2.58 16.52
C ARG A 73 5.41 -2.96 16.50
N LEU A 74 5.74 -4.18 16.11
CA LEU A 74 7.13 -4.65 16.03
C LEU A 74 7.89 -3.95 14.89
N ALA A 75 7.24 -3.82 13.72
CA ALA A 75 7.79 -3.05 12.61
C ALA A 75 8.02 -1.58 13.00
N MET A 76 7.07 -0.95 13.69
CA MET A 76 7.16 0.43 14.17
C MET A 76 8.32 0.63 15.14
N SER A 77 8.48 -0.27 16.13
CA SER A 77 9.65 -0.25 17.02
C SER A 77 10.96 -0.30 16.23
N ARG A 78 11.02 -1.09 15.17
CA ARG A 78 12.21 -1.16 14.31
C ARG A 78 12.40 0.08 13.44
N PHE A 79 11.32 0.68 12.93
CA PHE A 79 11.38 1.97 12.23
C PHE A 79 11.92 3.08 13.12
N ILE A 80 11.51 3.13 14.40
CA ILE A 80 12.01 4.12 15.36
C ILE A 80 13.51 3.95 15.63
N ILE A 81 14.00 2.71 15.72
CA ILE A 81 15.44 2.46 15.93
C ILE A 81 16.26 2.86 14.70
N GLU A 82 15.77 2.55 13.50
CA GLU A 82 16.53 2.74 12.25
C GLU A 82 16.41 4.17 11.68
N PHE A 83 15.31 4.88 11.97
CA PHE A 83 14.95 6.18 11.38
C PHE A 83 14.38 7.16 12.43
N GLY A 84 14.80 7.05 13.69
CA GLY A 84 14.24 7.83 14.80
C GLY A 84 14.35 9.35 14.62
N ASP A 85 15.41 9.81 13.97
CA ASP A 85 15.65 11.20 13.57
C ASP A 85 14.62 11.75 12.57
N ARG A 86 13.97 10.87 11.79
CA ARG A 86 12.91 11.24 10.83
C ARG A 86 11.51 11.11 11.40
N LEU A 87 11.37 10.41 12.52
CA LEU A 87 10.09 10.12 13.17
C LEU A 87 9.82 11.02 14.38
N SER A 88 10.83 11.72 14.90
CA SER A 88 10.69 12.67 16.00
C SER A 88 9.73 13.83 15.68
N ASP A 89 9.58 14.19 14.40
CA ASP A 89 8.68 15.26 13.96
C ASP A 89 7.21 14.81 13.83
N HIS A 90 6.94 13.51 14.00
CA HIS A 90 5.63 12.89 13.75
C HIS A 90 5.11 12.02 14.92
N LEU A 91 5.82 12.04 16.06
CA LEU A 91 5.38 11.50 17.35
C LEU A 91 4.74 12.61 18.19
#